data_AF-A0A8H5GS18-F1
#
_entry.id   AF-A0A8H5GS18-F1
#
_cell.length_a   1.000
_cell.length_b   1.000
_cell.length_c   1.000
_cell.angle_alpha   90.00
_cell.angle_beta   90.00
_cell.angle_gamma   90.00
#
_symmetry.space_group_name_H-M   'P 1'
#
loop_
_entity.id
_entity.type
_entity.pdbx_description
1 polymer ?
#
loop_
_entity_poly.entity_id
_entity_poly.type
_entity_poly.pdbx_seq_one_letter_code
_entity_poly.pdbx_strand_id
1 'polypeptide(L)'
;MTDTTSTETDSLSFFSNILTPGSSLHPTFLLILDGAFAALFVILLGLFFITKSIHFVALVAIELALWASVKWFIYELKNTPIQPGEKEGADTKDQKLKIS
;
A
#
# COMPACT_ATOMS: atom_id res chain seq x y z
N MET A 1 -1.78 -41.35 9.36
CA MET A 1 -1.66 -40.77 8.00
C MET A 1 -2.75 -39.72 7.89
N THR A 2 -2.52 -38.59 8.56
CA THR A 2 -3.53 -37.57 8.88
C THR A 2 -2.70 -36.33 9.21
N ASP A 3 -2.59 -35.35 8.29
CA ASP A 3 -2.14 -33.95 8.57
C ASP A 3 -2.02 -33.10 7.28
N THR A 4 -2.75 -33.41 6.20
CA THR A 4 -2.69 -32.61 4.95
C THR A 4 -4.00 -31.94 4.54
N THR A 5 -5.13 -32.18 5.23
CA THR A 5 -6.44 -31.65 4.79
C THR A 5 -6.84 -30.30 5.42
N SER A 6 -6.34 -29.95 6.61
CA SER A 6 -6.73 -28.69 7.27
C SER A 6 -6.08 -27.45 6.65
N THR A 7 -4.83 -27.56 6.15
CA THR A 7 -4.08 -26.43 5.58
C THR A 7 -4.60 -25.94 4.22
N GLU A 8 -5.21 -26.81 3.40
CA GLU A 8 -5.82 -26.38 2.12
C GLU A 8 -7.12 -25.59 2.32
N THR A 9 -7.94 -25.94 3.31
CA THR A 9 -9.21 -25.23 3.54
C THR A 9 -8.95 -23.82 4.10
N ASP A 10 -7.95 -23.66 4.97
CA ASP A 10 -7.55 -22.35 5.48
C ASP A 10 -6.98 -21.46 4.36
N SER A 11 -6.06 -21.97 3.54
CA SER A 11 -5.50 -21.19 2.41
C SER A 11 -6.55 -20.80 1.37
N LEU A 12 -7.52 -21.66 1.07
CA LEU A 12 -8.67 -21.31 0.23
C LEU A 12 -9.60 -20.27 0.89
N SER A 13 -9.79 -20.34 2.20
CA SER A 13 -10.54 -19.35 3.00
C SER A 13 -9.87 -17.96 3.00
N PHE A 14 -8.54 -17.91 3.15
CA PHE A 14 -7.76 -16.68 3.03
C PHE A 14 -7.85 -16.11 1.61
N PHE A 15 -7.69 -16.94 0.57
CA PHE A 15 -7.85 -16.51 -0.81
C PHE A 15 -9.28 -16.04 -1.13
N SER A 16 -10.32 -16.73 -0.67
CA SER A 16 -11.71 -16.27 -0.86
C SER A 16 -11.99 -14.95 -0.15
N ASN A 17 -11.36 -14.70 1.01
CA ASN A 17 -11.43 -13.41 1.69
C ASN A 17 -10.69 -12.29 0.94
N ILE A 18 -9.55 -12.56 0.28
CA ILE A 18 -8.88 -11.55 -0.56
C ILE A 18 -9.64 -11.26 -1.88
N LEU A 19 -10.42 -12.22 -2.36
CA LEU A 19 -11.23 -12.11 -3.58
C LEU A 19 -12.62 -11.52 -3.33
N THR A 20 -13.02 -11.33 -2.08
CA THR A 20 -14.26 -10.63 -1.75
C THR A 20 -14.08 -9.14 -2.10
N PRO A 21 -14.94 -8.55 -2.96
CA PRO A 21 -14.79 -7.17 -3.39
C PRO A 21 -14.84 -6.23 -2.18
N GLY A 22 -13.70 -5.63 -1.84
CA GLY A 22 -13.53 -4.73 -0.68
C GLY A 22 -12.35 -5.07 0.24
N SER A 23 -11.80 -6.28 0.20
CA SER A 23 -10.69 -6.69 1.09
C SER A 23 -9.33 -6.08 0.70
N SER A 24 -9.16 -5.70 -0.58
CA SER A 24 -7.95 -5.01 -1.07
C SER A 24 -7.83 -3.54 -0.61
N LEU A 25 -8.86 -3.01 0.05
CA LEU A 25 -8.93 -1.63 0.57
C LEU A 25 -8.53 -1.52 2.05
N HIS A 26 -8.01 -2.60 2.66
CA HIS A 26 -7.53 -2.57 4.03
C HIS A 26 -6.21 -1.75 4.13
N PRO A 27 -6.10 -0.76 5.04
CA PRO A 27 -4.93 0.14 5.14
C PRO A 27 -3.59 -0.60 5.33
N THR A 28 -3.62 -1.83 5.84
CA THR A 28 -2.43 -2.70 5.94
C THR A 28 -1.83 -3.06 4.58
N PHE A 29 -2.65 -3.30 3.54
CA PHE A 29 -2.14 -3.63 2.21
C PHE A 29 -1.39 -2.45 1.58
N LEU A 30 -1.92 -1.24 1.76
CA LEU A 30 -1.28 -0.01 1.30
C LEU A 30 0.09 0.20 1.96
N LEU A 31 0.20 -0.09 3.26
CA LEU A 31 1.47 0.00 3.99
C LEU A 31 2.51 -1.01 3.48
N ILE A 32 2.10 -2.25 3.20
CA ILE A 32 2.98 -3.28 2.64
C ILE A 32 3.43 -2.88 1.23
N LEU A 33 2.52 -2.35 0.42
CA LEU A 33 2.81 -1.88 -0.93
C LEU A 33 3.82 -0.72 -0.93
N ASP A 34 3.64 0.27 -0.04
CA ASP A 34 4.60 1.37 0.15
C ASP A 34 5.98 0.84 0.58
N GLY A 35 6.01 -0.11 1.52
CA GLY A 35 7.25 -0.78 1.93
C GLY A 35 7.92 -1.56 0.79
N ALA A 36 7.15 -2.23 -0.08
CA ALA A 36 7.69 -2.94 -1.24
C ALA A 36 8.28 -1.98 -2.28
N PHE A 37 7.65 -0.84 -2.55
CA PHE A 37 8.20 0.20 -3.42
C PHE A 37 9.47 0.82 -2.83
N ALA A 38 9.48 1.15 -1.54
CA ALA A 38 10.67 1.65 -0.87
C ALA A 38 11.84 0.65 -0.96
N ALA A 39 11.59 -0.64 -0.73
CA ALA A 39 12.60 -1.68 -0.87
C ALA A 39 13.12 -1.78 -2.31
N LEU A 40 12.22 -1.75 -3.30
CA LEU A 40 12.59 -1.77 -4.72
C LEU A 40 13.45 -0.55 -5.09
N PHE A 41 13.04 0.65 -4.65
CA PHE A 41 13.77 1.89 -4.90
C PHE A 41 15.18 1.83 -4.31
N VAL A 42 15.35 1.34 -3.08
CA VAL A 42 16.67 1.17 -2.44
C VAL A 42 17.55 0.22 -3.26
N ILE A 43 17.00 -0.88 -3.76
CA ILE A 43 17.74 -1.84 -4.61
C ILE A 43 18.14 -1.18 -5.93
N LEU A 44 17.23 -0.44 -6.58
CA LEU A 44 17.52 0.29 -7.81
C LEU A 44 18.58 1.37 -7.59
N LEU A 45 18.55 2.08 -6.46
CA LEU A 45 19.54 3.10 -6.11
C LEU A 45 20.93 2.48 -5.86
N GLY A 46 20.95 1.33 -5.17
CA GLY A 46 22.18 0.56 -4.96
C GLY A 46 22.81 0.08 -6.27
N LEU A 47 22.00 -0.50 -7.16
CA LEU A 47 22.48 -0.92 -8.48
C LEU A 47 22.86 0.25 -9.39
N PHE A 48 22.18 1.39 -9.30
CA PHE A 48 22.54 2.60 -10.03
C PHE A 48 23.95 3.07 -9.68
N PHE A 49 24.29 3.06 -8.39
CA PHE A 49 25.63 3.45 -7.92
C PHE A 49 26.73 2.52 -8.45
N ILE A 50 26.45 1.22 -8.50
CA ILE A 50 27.38 0.18 -8.97
C ILE A 50 27.57 0.22 -10.49
N THR A 51 26.48 0.39 -11.25
CA THR A 51 26.51 0.18 -12.71
C THR A 51 26.74 1.47 -13.50
N LYS A 52 26.49 2.67 -12.92
CA LYS A 52 26.68 3.98 -13.58
C LYS A 52 26.00 4.09 -14.97
N SER A 53 24.89 3.38 -15.19
CA SER A 53 24.21 3.33 -16.49
C SER A 53 22.94 4.19 -16.51
N ILE A 54 22.72 4.90 -17.62
CA ILE A 54 21.51 5.71 -17.86
C ILE A 54 20.22 4.90 -17.82
N HIS A 55 20.30 3.58 -18.07
CA HIS A 55 19.14 2.69 -18.08
C HIS A 55 18.46 2.62 -16.70
N PHE A 56 19.24 2.76 -15.63
CA PHE A 56 18.73 2.78 -14.26
C PHE A 56 17.91 4.04 -13.95
N VAL A 57 18.17 5.15 -14.63
CA VAL A 57 17.37 6.37 -14.46
C VAL A 57 15.94 6.14 -14.97
N ALA A 58 15.77 5.43 -16.09
CA ALA A 58 14.45 5.08 -16.61
C ALA A 58 13.71 4.12 -15.66
N LEU A 59 14.41 3.13 -15.10
CA LEU A 59 13.82 2.19 -14.14
C LEU A 59 13.34 2.90 -12.86
N VAL A 60 14.15 3.81 -12.33
CA VAL A 60 13.76 4.64 -11.17
C VAL A 60 12.58 5.55 -11.51
N ALA A 61 12.58 6.18 -12.68
CA ALA A 61 11.47 7.05 -13.09
C ALA A 61 10.13 6.30 -13.21
N ILE A 62 10.16 5.08 -13.76
CA ILE A 62 8.95 4.24 -13.89
C ILE A 62 8.46 3.76 -12.51
N GLU A 63 9.37 3.42 -11.60
CA GLU A 63 9.04 3.06 -10.22
C GLU A 63 8.36 4.21 -9.47
N LEU A 64 8.91 5.43 -9.56
CA LEU A 64 8.29 6.62 -8.96
C LEU A 64 6.93 6.95 -9.58
N ALA A 65 6.80 6.81 -10.90
CA ALA A 65 5.53 6.99 -11.60
C ALA A 65 4.47 5.97 -11.13
N LEU A 66 4.87 4.72 -10.92
CA LEU A 66 4.01 3.67 -10.39
C LEU A 66 3.60 3.97 -8.94
N TRP A 67 4.54 4.38 -8.08
CA TRP A 67 4.27 4.75 -6.70
C TRP A 67 3.29 5.94 -6.60
N ALA A 68 3.49 6.96 -7.44
CA ALA A 68 2.57 8.09 -7.55
C ALA A 68 1.17 7.66 -8.02
N SER A 69 1.08 6.78 -9.02
CA SER A 69 -0.20 6.27 -9.53
C SER A 69 -1.00 5.53 -8.45
N VAL A 70 -0.31 4.76 -7.60
CA VAL A 70 -0.94 4.06 -6.46
C VAL A 70 -1.41 5.06 -5.41
N LYS A 71 -0.58 6.03 -5.00
CA LYS A 71 -0.96 7.05 -4.02
C LYS A 71 -2.15 7.88 -4.49
N TRP A 72 -2.16 8.25 -5.76
CA TRP A 72 -3.28 8.95 -6.38
C TRP A 72 -4.55 8.09 -6.40
N PHE A 73 -4.44 6.81 -6.78
CA PHE A 73 -5.57 5.87 -6.75
C PHE A 73 -6.19 5.73 -5.36
N ILE A 74 -5.36 5.66 -4.30
CA ILE A 74 -5.83 5.61 -2.90
C ILE A 74 -6.56 6.90 -2.52
N TYR A 75 -6.01 8.05 -2.91
CA TYR A 75 -6.62 9.36 -2.66
C TYR A 75 -7.99 9.47 -3.35
N GLU A 76 -8.08 9.01 -4.60
CA GLU A 76 -9.33 9.02 -5.37
C GLU A 76 -10.39 8.08 -4.76
N LEU A 77 -9.98 6.90 -4.29
CA LEU A 77 -10.87 5.98 -3.57
C LEU A 77 -11.39 6.57 -2.26
N LYS A 78 -10.56 7.31 -1.52
CA LYS A 78 -10.98 8.02 -0.30
C LYS A 78 -11.97 9.16 -0.57
N ASN A 79 -11.84 9.82 -1.71
CA ASN A 79 -12.70 10.92 -2.11
C ASN A 79 -14.04 10.46 -2.70
N THR A 80 -14.15 9.20 -3.10
CA THR A 80 -15.42 8.58 -3.46
C THR A 80 -16.18 8.25 -2.17
N PRO A 81 -17.36 8.84 -1.90
CA PRO A 81 -18.07 8.66 -0.64
C PRO A 81 -18.71 7.27 -0.58
N ILE A 82 -17.96 6.28 -0.10
CA ILE A 82 -18.51 5.04 0.46
C ILE A 82 -18.33 5.12 1.97
N GLN A 83 -19.34 5.67 2.67
CA GLN A 83 -19.49 5.57 4.12
C GLN A 83 -19.74 4.10 4.53
N PRO A 84 -19.59 3.69 5.80
CA PRO A 84 -18.79 4.23 6.91
C PRO A 84 -17.95 3.14 7.64
N GLY A 85 -16.84 3.53 8.27
CA GLY A 85 -16.10 2.63 9.17
C GLY A 85 -14.78 3.19 9.69
N GLU A 86 -14.87 4.06 10.71
CA GLU A 86 -13.91 4.21 11.81
C GLU A 86 -12.44 4.55 11.45
N LYS A 87 -12.06 5.84 11.45
CA LYS A 87 -11.32 6.56 12.52
C LYS A 87 -9.83 6.16 12.60
N GLU A 88 -8.86 6.99 12.97
CA GLU A 88 -8.68 8.39 13.35
C GLU A 88 -7.18 8.44 13.67
N GLY A 89 -6.45 9.48 13.26
CA GLY A 89 -5.00 9.48 13.41
C GLY A 89 -4.32 10.74 12.94
N ALA A 90 -4.49 11.80 13.75
CA ALA A 90 -3.52 12.85 14.02
C ALA A 90 -3.11 13.83 12.89
N ASP A 91 -3.65 15.05 12.98
CA ASP A 91 -2.87 16.30 13.07
C ASP A 91 -3.77 17.37 13.72
N THR A 92 -3.75 17.58 15.03
CA THR A 92 -2.79 18.39 15.81
C THR A 92 -2.86 19.90 15.51
N LYS A 93 -3.51 20.60 16.46
CA LYS A 93 -3.26 21.98 16.93
C LYS A 93 -3.87 23.14 16.13
N ASP A 94 -4.28 24.15 16.91
CA ASP A 94 -4.48 25.55 16.50
C ASP A 94 -5.83 25.99 15.90
N GLN A 95 -6.95 25.83 16.64
CA GLN A 95 -7.95 26.91 16.66
C GLN A 95 -8.96 26.83 17.81
N LYS A 96 -9.05 27.93 18.59
CA LYS A 96 -10.26 28.43 19.27
C LYS A 96 -10.60 27.72 20.61
N LEU A 97 -10.02 28.05 21.78
CA LEU A 97 -9.88 29.36 22.42
C LEU A 97 -10.77 30.46 21.81
N LYS A 98 -12.09 30.38 21.98
CA LYS A 98 -13.06 31.49 21.89
C LYS A 98 -14.46 30.86 21.93
N ILE A 99 -15.14 31.04 23.06
CA ILE A 99 -16.52 30.65 23.40
C ILE A 99 -16.63 29.46 24.37
N SER A 100 -16.54 29.77 25.66
CA SER A 100 -17.58 29.50 26.66
C SER A 100 -17.04 28.95 27.96
#